data_AF-A0A937R6A9-F1
#
_entry.id   AF-A0A937R6A9-F1
#
_cell.length_a   1.000
_cell.length_b   1.000
_cell.length_c   1.000
_cell.angle_alpha   90.00
_cell.angle_beta   90.00
_cell.angle_gamma   90.00
#
_symmetry.space_group_name_H-M   'P 1'
#
loop_
_entity.id
_entity.type
_entity.pdbx_description
1 polymer ?
#
loop_
_entity_poly.entity_id
_entity_poly.type
_entity_poly.pdbx_seq_one_letter_code
_entity_poly.pdbx_strand_id
1 'polypeptide(L)'
;MTLAGDCGWALLRGVGIAFAAVLAGSGARALIASSLRRAARVAWAVHLAPLLTPVLLVGYAYSRFSLSLIREPALNQALYTALVWLRLTPVATLALYFAPTPIAPEALHCHRLLRPGGRRTLWSAIGLWLRGSGRAAGVAFAAVFLLAFGEFEMASLMGIRTWTVALFDAQIGGLALGASLRLALPALACQAALVLLVLALLAFAPHRARNARSGRRRLAPVARAAVWACLGVAVLVGTLIPAIVVFRGTIQGIRLIGEVFTLLREVGASAAFALVGAGAAYLAAGAALRFVRRAARRRRALVLPFALCVPGLVGSLLVGLILLAVFQFPAVRPLYDTPL
;
A
#
# COMPACT_ATOMS: atom_id res chain seq x y z
N MET A 1 -19.94 -18.04 2.96
CA MET A 1 -20.15 -16.58 3.07
C MET A 1 -20.45 -16.03 1.69
N THR A 2 -21.24 -14.96 1.58
CA THR A 2 -21.50 -14.30 0.30
C THR A 2 -20.33 -13.38 -0.05
N LEU A 3 -20.12 -13.08 -1.34
CA LEU A 3 -19.08 -12.14 -1.79
C LEU A 3 -19.21 -10.77 -1.10
N ALA A 4 -20.44 -10.32 -0.83
CA ALA A 4 -20.70 -9.10 -0.08
C ALA A 4 -20.17 -9.17 1.36
N GLY A 5 -20.31 -10.32 2.04
CA GLY A 5 -19.74 -10.54 3.36
C GLY A 5 -18.21 -10.52 3.34
N ASP A 6 -17.61 -11.19 2.35
CA ASP A 6 -16.15 -11.20 2.16
C ASP A 6 -15.60 -9.78 1.87
N CYS A 7 -16.37 -8.97 1.13
CA CYS A 7 -16.06 -7.56 0.86
C CYS A 7 -16.17 -6.69 2.12
N GLY A 8 -17.26 -6.84 2.89
CA GLY A 8 -17.47 -6.09 4.14
C GLY A 8 -16.37 -6.35 5.17
N TRP A 9 -15.95 -7.61 5.30
CA TRP A 9 -14.84 -7.98 6.18
C TRP A 9 -13.49 -7.43 5.69
N ALA A 10 -13.21 -7.53 4.39
CA ALA A 10 -12.01 -6.96 3.81
C ALA A 10 -11.97 -5.42 3.95
N LEU A 11 -13.11 -4.74 3.87
CA LEU A 11 -13.23 -3.30 4.10
C LEU A 11 -12.85 -2.95 5.53
N LEU A 12 -13.44 -3.63 6.52
CA LEU A 12 -13.14 -3.43 7.93
C LEU A 12 -11.65 -3.64 8.23
N ARG A 13 -11.09 -4.76 7.74
CA ARG A 13 -9.67 -5.09 7.88
C ARG A 13 -8.78 -4.05 7.22
N GLY A 14 -9.08 -3.65 5.98
CA GLY A 14 -8.31 -2.65 5.24
C GLY A 14 -8.29 -1.30 5.95
N VAL A 15 -9.43 -0.87 6.50
CA VAL A 15 -9.53 0.34 7.32
C VAL A 15 -8.70 0.21 8.60
N GLY A 16 -8.80 -0.92 9.31
CA GLY A 16 -8.02 -1.19 10.52
C GLY A 16 -6.51 -1.15 10.26
N ILE A 17 -6.06 -1.82 9.19
CA ILE A 17 -4.66 -1.81 8.75
C ILE A 17 -4.20 -0.38 8.41
N ALA A 18 -5.02 0.37 7.67
CA ALA A 18 -4.68 1.74 7.28
C ALA A 18 -4.53 2.67 8.49
N PHE A 19 -5.43 2.58 9.48
CA PHE A 19 -5.29 3.32 10.73
C PHE A 19 -4.03 2.93 11.49
N ALA A 20 -3.80 1.63 11.70
CA ALA A 20 -2.62 1.14 12.42
C ALA A 20 -1.31 1.54 11.71
N ALA A 21 -1.27 1.47 10.37
CA ALA A 21 -0.12 1.87 9.56
C ALA A 21 0.16 3.36 9.64
N VAL A 22 -0.87 4.23 9.65
CA VAL A 22 -0.69 5.68 9.82
C VAL A 22 -0.14 6.01 11.20
N LEU A 23 -0.62 5.35 12.25
CA LEU A 23 -0.11 5.53 13.61
C LEU A 23 1.35 5.09 13.73
N ALA A 24 1.66 3.85 13.35
CA ALA A 24 3.04 3.33 13.35
C ALA A 24 3.96 4.15 12.45
N GLY A 25 3.47 4.52 11.27
CA GLY A 25 4.21 5.28 10.28
C GLY A 25 4.54 6.71 10.72
N SER A 26 3.69 7.32 11.55
CA SER A 26 3.97 8.61 12.19
C SER A 26 5.14 8.54 13.18
N GLY A 27 5.25 7.43 13.93
CA GLY A 27 6.38 7.13 14.81
C GLY A 27 7.66 6.94 14.02
N ALA A 28 7.63 6.11 12.97
CA ALA A 28 8.75 5.90 12.06
C ALA A 28 9.21 7.21 11.39
N ARG A 29 8.28 8.05 10.92
CA ARG A 29 8.60 9.39 10.39
C ARG A 29 9.35 10.24 11.42
N ALA A 30 8.87 10.29 12.66
CA ALA A 30 9.50 11.09 13.71
C ALA A 30 10.90 10.57 14.07
N LEU A 31 11.09 9.24 14.08
CA LEU A 31 12.39 8.60 14.28
C LEU A 31 13.38 8.97 13.17
N ILE A 32 12.97 8.84 11.91
CA ILE A 32 13.80 9.16 10.75
C ILE A 32 14.16 10.65 10.74
N ALA A 33 13.18 11.53 10.97
CA ALA A 33 13.37 12.98 10.95
C ALA A 33 14.25 13.53 12.09
N SER A 34 14.31 12.81 13.23
CA SER A 34 15.12 13.21 14.39
C SER A 34 16.51 12.57 14.44
N SER A 35 16.79 11.61 13.57
CA SER A 35 18.07 10.86 13.56
C SER A 35 19.19 11.58 12.80
N LEU A 36 20.44 11.32 13.20
CA LEU A 36 21.64 11.74 12.45
C LEU A 36 21.66 11.11 11.04
N ARG A 37 22.35 11.73 10.07
CA ARG A 37 22.35 11.28 8.66
C ARG A 37 22.64 9.78 8.46
N ARG A 38 23.59 9.20 9.22
CA ARG A 38 23.89 7.75 9.15
C ARG A 38 22.75 6.90 9.71
N ALA A 39 22.31 7.20 10.93
CA ALA A 39 21.20 6.50 11.58
C ALA A 39 19.88 6.63 10.81
N ALA A 40 19.61 7.78 10.18
CA ALA A 40 18.45 7.99 9.32
C ALA A 40 18.49 7.12 8.06
N ARG A 41 19.68 6.91 7.45
CA ARG A 41 19.84 5.99 6.31
C ARG A 41 19.57 4.54 6.71
N VAL A 42 20.10 4.11 7.86
CA VAL A 42 19.83 2.77 8.39
C VAL A 42 18.34 2.61 8.71
N ALA A 43 17.73 3.59 9.38
CA ALA A 43 16.30 3.58 9.67
C ALA A 43 15.46 3.49 8.38
N TRP A 44 15.82 4.23 7.33
CA TRP A 44 15.18 4.10 6.02
C TRP A 44 15.35 2.72 5.41
N ALA A 45 16.57 2.17 5.40
CA ALA A 45 16.84 0.86 4.82
C ALA A 45 16.05 -0.25 5.53
N VAL A 46 16.13 -0.29 6.86
CA VAL A 46 15.38 -1.24 7.71
C VAL A 46 13.87 -1.06 7.50
N HIS A 47 13.39 0.18 7.44
CA HIS A 47 11.98 0.44 7.30
C HIS A 47 11.42 0.08 5.91
N LEU A 48 12.19 0.30 4.84
CA LEU A 48 11.74 -0.01 3.48
C LEU A 48 11.90 -1.49 3.11
N ALA A 49 12.75 -2.24 3.81
CA ALA A 49 12.99 -3.65 3.50
C ALA A 49 11.69 -4.49 3.41
N PRO A 50 10.74 -4.45 4.36
CA PRO A 50 9.49 -5.22 4.27
C PRO A 50 8.61 -4.84 3.08
N LEU A 51 8.64 -3.57 2.67
CA LEU A 51 7.90 -3.09 1.49
C LEU A 51 8.52 -3.60 0.19
N LEU A 52 9.86 -3.70 0.14
CA LEU A 52 10.61 -4.14 -1.03
C LEU A 52 10.70 -5.67 -1.17
N THR A 53 10.50 -6.42 -0.09
CA THR A 53 10.39 -7.88 -0.16
C THR A 53 9.21 -8.26 -1.05
N PRO A 54 9.34 -9.20 -2.02
CA PRO A 54 8.20 -9.61 -2.85
C PRO A 54 7.05 -10.19 -2.03
N VAL A 55 5.80 -9.84 -2.37
CA VAL A 55 4.59 -10.35 -1.67
C VAL A 55 4.53 -11.87 -1.73
N LEU A 56 4.77 -12.44 -2.92
CA LEU A 56 4.81 -13.88 -3.15
C LEU A 56 5.79 -14.58 -2.20
N LEU A 57 6.98 -14.01 -1.99
CA LEU A 57 8.00 -14.59 -1.12
C LEU A 57 7.51 -14.67 0.33
N VAL A 58 6.84 -13.63 0.82
CA VAL A 58 6.20 -13.62 2.15
C VAL A 58 5.05 -14.63 2.22
N GLY A 59 4.14 -14.63 1.24
CA GLY A 59 3.00 -15.54 1.20
C GLY A 59 3.42 -17.00 1.17
N TYR A 60 4.41 -17.36 0.34
CA TYR A 60 4.97 -18.70 0.27
C TYR A 60 5.64 -19.12 1.57
N ALA A 61 6.46 -18.25 2.17
CA ALA A 61 7.15 -18.59 3.42
C ALA A 61 6.18 -18.90 4.56
N TYR A 62 5.05 -18.18 4.64
CA TYR A 62 4.05 -18.37 5.69
C TYR A 62 2.92 -19.34 5.31
N SER A 63 2.83 -19.82 4.07
CA SER A 63 1.80 -20.77 3.61
C SER A 63 1.68 -22.02 4.48
N ARG A 64 2.80 -22.69 4.77
CA ARG A 64 2.83 -23.90 5.61
C ARG A 64 2.38 -23.61 7.05
N PHE A 65 2.82 -22.49 7.60
CA PHE A 65 2.41 -22.07 8.93
C PHE A 65 0.92 -21.70 8.98
N SER A 66 0.42 -21.02 7.94
CA SER A 66 -1.01 -20.76 7.76
C SER A 66 -1.83 -22.04 7.73
N LEU A 67 -1.40 -23.06 6.99
CA LEU A 67 -2.06 -24.38 6.94
C LEU A 67 -2.07 -25.07 8.31
N SER A 68 -1.02 -24.91 9.13
CA SER A 68 -1.02 -25.44 10.50
C SER A 68 -2.06 -24.75 11.40
N LEU A 69 -2.43 -23.51 11.08
CA LEU A 69 -3.44 -22.71 11.77
C LEU A 69 -4.84 -22.86 11.17
N ILE A 70 -5.08 -23.85 10.31
CA ILE A 70 -6.40 -24.03 9.66
C ILE A 70 -7.52 -24.30 10.68
N ARG A 71 -7.18 -24.92 11.82
CA ARG A 71 -8.11 -25.17 12.93
C ARG A 71 -8.38 -23.91 13.76
N GLU A 72 -7.52 -22.90 13.65
CA GLU A 72 -7.54 -21.65 14.41
C GLU A 72 -7.69 -20.44 13.47
N PRO A 73 -8.85 -20.28 12.81
CA PRO A 73 -9.04 -19.31 11.72
C PRO A 73 -8.79 -17.86 12.17
N ALA A 74 -9.09 -17.54 13.44
CA ALA A 74 -8.85 -16.22 14.00
C ALA A 74 -7.35 -15.88 14.09
N LEU A 75 -6.52 -16.84 14.54
CA LEU A 75 -5.07 -16.66 14.62
C LEU A 75 -4.44 -16.54 13.23
N ASN A 76 -4.91 -17.35 12.29
CA ASN A 76 -4.43 -17.28 10.92
C ASN A 76 -4.76 -15.92 10.27
N GLN A 77 -5.97 -15.42 10.50
CA GLN A 77 -6.39 -14.13 10.02
C GLN A 77 -5.66 -12.96 10.72
N ALA A 78 -5.36 -13.10 12.00
CA ALA A 78 -4.54 -12.13 12.75
C ALA A 78 -3.11 -12.09 12.20
N LEU A 79 -2.50 -13.25 11.94
CA LEU A 79 -1.18 -13.35 11.30
C LEU A 79 -1.17 -12.67 9.94
N TYR A 80 -2.12 -12.99 9.07
CA TYR A 80 -2.27 -12.35 7.76
C TYR A 80 -2.38 -10.83 7.89
N THR A 81 -3.25 -10.36 8.80
CA THR A 81 -3.47 -8.92 9.03
C THR A 81 -2.21 -8.23 9.53
N ALA A 82 -1.46 -8.88 10.43
CA ALA A 82 -0.18 -8.38 10.93
C ALA A 82 0.88 -8.29 9.83
N LEU A 83 1.00 -9.31 8.97
CA LEU A 83 1.94 -9.31 7.85
C LEU A 83 1.66 -8.18 6.87
N VAL A 84 0.39 -7.99 6.47
CA VAL A 84 -0.03 -6.88 5.61
C VAL A 84 0.26 -5.53 6.28
N TRP A 85 -0.05 -5.39 7.57
CA TRP A 85 0.22 -4.15 8.32
C TRP A 85 1.71 -3.81 8.39
N LEU A 86 2.56 -4.78 8.75
CA LEU A 86 4.02 -4.60 8.81
C LEU A 86 4.59 -4.19 7.43
N ARG A 87 4.09 -4.82 6.37
CA ARG A 87 4.49 -4.54 4.98
C ARG A 87 4.08 -3.16 4.51
N LEU A 88 2.88 -2.69 4.87
CA LEU A 88 2.30 -1.44 4.36
C LEU A 88 2.59 -0.21 5.23
N THR A 89 3.07 -0.39 6.46
CA THR A 89 3.51 0.72 7.32
C THR A 89 4.52 1.66 6.63
N PRO A 90 5.50 1.19 5.84
CA PRO A 90 6.42 2.05 5.10
C PRO A 90 5.75 2.93 4.05
N VAL A 91 4.66 2.48 3.44
CA VAL A 91 3.87 3.31 2.51
C VAL A 91 3.27 4.50 3.26
N ALA A 92 2.70 4.27 4.44
CA ALA A 92 2.18 5.35 5.28
C ALA A 92 3.29 6.33 5.69
N THR A 93 4.47 5.84 6.07
CA THR A 93 5.60 6.70 6.44
C THR A 93 6.10 7.52 5.27
N LEU A 94 6.20 6.95 4.06
CA LEU A 94 6.58 7.68 2.85
C LEU A 94 5.58 8.81 2.57
N ALA A 95 4.28 8.49 2.57
CA ALA A 95 3.24 9.49 2.38
C ALA A 95 3.29 10.60 3.45
N LEU A 96 3.45 10.23 4.72
CA LEU A 96 3.56 11.18 5.81
C LEU A 96 4.85 12.02 5.74
N TYR A 97 5.97 11.45 5.30
CA TYR A 97 7.28 12.11 5.27
C TYR A 97 7.36 13.12 4.12
N PHE A 98 6.85 12.76 2.94
CA PHE A 98 6.91 13.60 1.74
C PHE A 98 5.71 14.52 1.56
N ALA A 99 4.59 14.28 2.23
CA ALA A 99 3.46 15.20 2.18
C ALA A 99 3.82 16.55 2.83
N PRO A 100 3.58 17.68 2.12
CA PRO A 100 3.82 19.00 2.69
C PRO A 100 2.92 19.23 3.90
N THR A 101 3.48 19.74 4.99
CA THR A 101 2.69 20.21 6.13
C THR A 101 2.23 21.64 5.87
N PRO A 102 0.92 21.89 5.70
CA PRO A 102 0.41 23.19 5.29
C PRO A 102 0.38 24.24 6.41
N ILE A 103 0.51 23.83 7.68
CA ILE A 103 0.46 24.74 8.83
C ILE A 103 1.86 24.92 9.41
N ALA A 104 2.25 26.19 9.54
CA ALA A 104 3.49 26.59 10.18
C ALA A 104 3.44 26.46 11.71
N PRO A 105 4.55 26.11 12.38
CA PRO A 105 4.58 26.03 13.84
C PRO A 105 4.20 27.38 14.49
N GLU A 106 4.51 28.50 13.85
CA GLU A 106 4.13 29.85 14.26
C GLU A 106 2.60 30.02 14.20
N ALA A 107 1.95 29.54 13.15
CA ALA A 107 0.49 29.58 13.04
C ALA A 107 -0.18 28.72 14.13
N LEU A 108 0.41 27.58 14.50
CA LEU A 108 -0.06 26.79 15.64
C LEU A 108 0.15 27.52 16.97
N HIS A 109 1.26 28.25 17.12
CA HIS A 109 1.54 29.04 18.31
C HIS A 109 0.58 30.24 18.44
N CYS A 110 0.40 31.03 17.38
CA CYS A 110 -0.58 32.12 17.32
C CYS A 110 -2.00 31.60 17.61
N HIS A 111 -2.38 30.45 17.04
CA HIS A 111 -3.69 29.85 17.33
C HIS A 111 -3.83 29.42 18.81
N ARG A 112 -2.74 29.05 19.49
CA ARG A 112 -2.77 28.76 20.94
C ARG A 112 -2.89 30.05 21.76
N LEU A 113 -2.20 31.11 21.36
CA LEU A 113 -2.26 32.42 22.03
C LEU A 113 -3.61 33.12 21.86
N LEU A 114 -4.22 33.04 20.67
CA LEU A 114 -5.52 33.65 20.35
C LEU A 114 -6.71 32.93 21.01
N ARG A 115 -6.48 31.92 21.86
CA ARG A 115 -7.53 31.21 22.60
C ARG A 115 -7.40 31.49 24.10
N PRO A 116 -8.01 32.59 24.61
CA PRO A 116 -8.10 32.79 26.05
C PRO A 116 -9.15 31.84 26.63
N GLY A 117 -8.75 31.00 27.60
CA GLY A 117 -9.63 30.33 28.57
C GLY A 117 -10.69 29.31 28.09
N GLY A 118 -10.92 29.11 26.79
CA GLY A 118 -12.08 28.35 26.29
C GLY A 118 -11.84 26.86 26.01
N ARG A 119 -12.71 25.98 26.54
CA ARG A 119 -12.80 24.54 26.24
C ARG A 119 -12.60 24.28 24.73
N ARG A 120 -11.69 23.36 24.39
CA ARG A 120 -11.53 22.88 23.01
C ARG A 120 -12.85 22.25 22.54
N THR A 121 -13.59 22.93 21.67
CA THR A 121 -14.62 22.24 20.88
C THR A 121 -13.90 21.23 19.99
N LEU A 122 -14.30 19.96 20.10
CA LEU A 122 -13.75 18.84 19.33
C LEU A 122 -13.66 19.18 17.83
N TRP A 123 -14.71 19.82 17.30
CA TRP A 123 -14.80 20.30 15.91
C TRP A 123 -13.69 21.26 15.51
N SER A 124 -13.28 22.17 16.40
CA SER A 124 -12.19 23.10 16.11
C SER A 124 -10.82 22.41 16.11
N ALA A 125 -10.65 21.37 16.94
CA ALA A 125 -9.44 20.55 16.98
C ALA A 125 -9.34 19.64 15.73
N ILE A 126 -10.45 19.01 15.34
CA ILE A 126 -10.56 18.22 14.11
C ILE A 126 -10.33 19.11 12.89
N GLY A 127 -10.97 20.29 12.83
CA GLY A 127 -10.78 21.24 11.74
C GLY A 127 -9.33 21.72 11.60
N LEU A 128 -8.65 22.01 12.71
CA LEU A 128 -7.23 22.36 12.70
C LEU A 128 -6.35 21.18 12.27
N TRP A 129 -6.65 19.97 12.74
CA TRP A 129 -5.91 18.77 12.38
C TRP A 129 -6.06 18.45 10.90
N LEU A 130 -7.28 18.48 10.35
CA LEU A 130 -7.58 18.30 8.92
C LEU A 130 -6.90 19.37 8.06
N ARG A 131 -6.81 20.61 8.55
CA ARG A 131 -6.06 21.68 7.88
C ARG A 131 -4.55 21.49 7.96
N GLY A 132 -4.04 20.68 8.90
CA GLY A 132 -2.63 20.47 9.20
C GLY A 132 -2.12 19.08 8.82
N SER A 133 -1.63 18.34 9.82
CA SER A 133 -1.08 16.99 9.66
C SER A 133 -2.09 15.95 9.19
N GLY A 134 -3.39 16.21 9.40
CA GLY A 134 -4.48 15.34 8.98
C GLY A 134 -4.56 15.16 7.47
N ARG A 135 -4.06 16.11 6.67
CA ARG A 135 -3.98 15.92 5.21
C ARG A 135 -3.03 14.79 4.82
N ALA A 136 -1.82 14.85 5.36
CA ALA A 136 -0.81 13.82 5.14
C ALA A 136 -1.30 12.46 5.65
N ALA A 137 -1.96 12.44 6.82
CA ALA A 137 -2.56 11.24 7.38
C ALA A 137 -3.69 10.68 6.51
N GLY A 138 -4.56 11.52 5.95
CA GLY A 138 -5.61 11.11 5.04
C GLY A 138 -5.07 10.49 3.74
N VAL A 139 -4.04 11.10 3.14
CA VAL A 139 -3.37 10.54 1.95
C VAL A 139 -2.70 9.21 2.28
N ALA A 140 -1.96 9.13 3.39
CA ALA A 140 -1.33 7.90 3.86
C ALA A 140 -2.36 6.80 4.13
N PHE A 141 -3.48 7.15 4.77
CA PHE A 141 -4.60 6.25 5.03
C PHE A 141 -5.19 5.70 3.73
N ALA A 142 -5.54 6.57 2.78
CA ALA A 142 -6.10 6.14 1.50
C ALA A 142 -5.13 5.22 0.73
N ALA A 143 -3.85 5.57 0.69
CA ALA A 143 -2.84 4.76 0.00
C ALA A 143 -2.70 3.36 0.60
N VAL A 144 -2.58 3.25 1.94
CA VAL A 144 -2.50 1.95 2.61
C VAL A 144 -3.81 1.17 2.49
N PHE A 145 -4.95 1.83 2.64
CA PHE A 145 -6.26 1.21 2.49
C PHE A 145 -6.41 0.55 1.13
N LEU A 146 -6.06 1.26 0.05
CA LEU A 146 -6.13 0.75 -1.32
C LEU A 146 -5.29 -0.51 -1.50
N LEU A 147 -4.04 -0.49 -1.02
CA LEU A 147 -3.15 -1.65 -1.10
C LEU A 147 -3.64 -2.82 -0.25
N ALA A 148 -4.09 -2.55 0.99
CA ALA A 148 -4.56 -3.60 1.91
C ALA A 148 -5.89 -4.23 1.47
N PHE A 149 -6.79 -3.43 0.89
CA PHE A 149 -8.12 -3.86 0.45
C PHE A 149 -8.04 -4.69 -0.83
N GLY A 150 -7.17 -4.30 -1.78
CA GLY A 150 -6.93 -5.01 -3.03
C GLY A 150 -5.93 -6.16 -2.93
N GLU A 151 -5.40 -6.44 -1.73
CA GLU A 151 -4.40 -7.50 -1.53
C GLU A 151 -4.99 -8.87 -1.88
N PHE A 152 -4.34 -9.56 -2.82
CA PHE A 152 -4.77 -10.86 -3.35
C PHE A 152 -3.70 -11.93 -3.14
N GLU A 153 -2.45 -11.64 -3.52
CA GLU A 153 -1.38 -12.64 -3.62
C GLU A 153 -1.04 -13.29 -2.29
N MET A 154 -0.89 -12.50 -1.22
CA MET A 154 -0.63 -13.06 0.10
C MET A 154 -1.84 -13.82 0.64
N ALA A 155 -3.05 -13.35 0.35
CA ALA A 155 -4.29 -13.96 0.82
C ALA A 155 -4.49 -15.34 0.18
N SER A 156 -4.28 -15.46 -1.13
CA SER A 156 -4.40 -16.73 -1.85
C SER A 156 -3.36 -17.75 -1.39
N LEU A 157 -2.09 -17.35 -1.24
CA LEU A 157 -1.01 -18.24 -0.79
C LEU A 157 -1.17 -18.72 0.66
N MET A 158 -1.77 -17.89 1.52
CA MET A 158 -2.07 -18.27 2.89
C MET A 158 -3.44 -18.95 3.03
N GLY A 159 -4.21 -19.17 1.96
CA GLY A 159 -5.55 -19.76 2.06
C GLY A 159 -6.53 -18.89 2.85
N ILE A 160 -6.31 -17.58 2.91
CA ILE A 160 -7.19 -16.63 3.58
C ILE A 160 -8.28 -16.20 2.61
N ARG A 161 -9.52 -16.47 2.98
CA ARG A 161 -10.68 -16.02 2.22
C ARG A 161 -10.82 -14.49 2.28
N THR A 162 -10.80 -13.85 1.12
CA THR A 162 -11.04 -12.42 0.90
C THR A 162 -11.92 -12.24 -0.33
N TRP A 163 -12.47 -11.04 -0.57
CA TRP A 163 -13.26 -10.80 -1.78
C TRP A 163 -12.46 -11.02 -3.07
N THR A 164 -11.15 -10.69 -3.06
CA THR A 164 -10.25 -10.91 -4.21
C THR A 164 -10.07 -12.41 -4.47
N VAL A 165 -9.83 -13.21 -3.43
CA VAL A 165 -9.71 -14.67 -3.55
C VAL A 165 -11.03 -15.31 -3.97
N ALA A 166 -12.14 -14.94 -3.34
CA ALA A 166 -13.46 -15.45 -3.71
C ALA A 166 -13.86 -15.12 -5.16
N LEU A 167 -13.51 -13.92 -5.64
CA LEU A 167 -13.73 -13.54 -7.03
C LEU A 167 -12.88 -14.37 -7.99
N PHE A 168 -11.61 -14.59 -7.65
CA PHE A 168 -10.69 -15.41 -8.45
C PHE A 168 -11.14 -16.88 -8.49
N ASP A 169 -11.53 -17.45 -7.35
CA ASP A 169 -12.03 -18.82 -7.25
C ASP A 169 -13.32 -18.99 -8.08
N ALA A 170 -14.21 -17.99 -8.07
CA ALA A 170 -15.41 -18.00 -8.91
C ALA A 170 -15.07 -17.97 -10.42
N GLN A 171 -14.10 -17.14 -10.82
CA GLN A 171 -13.63 -17.06 -12.22
C GLN A 171 -13.02 -18.39 -12.68
N ILE A 172 -12.18 -19.02 -11.86
CA ILE A 172 -11.59 -20.35 -12.17
C ILE A 172 -12.68 -21.44 -12.17
N GLY A 173 -13.68 -21.32 -11.31
CA GLY A 173 -14.85 -22.20 -11.26
C GLY A 173 -15.79 -22.11 -12.47
N GLY A 174 -15.41 -21.40 -13.54
CA GLY A 174 -16.16 -21.32 -14.80
C GLY A 174 -17.06 -20.09 -14.92
N LEU A 175 -16.98 -19.13 -13.99
CA LEU A 175 -17.74 -17.89 -14.11
C LEU A 175 -17.23 -17.08 -15.32
N ALA A 176 -18.16 -16.64 -16.17
CA ALA A 176 -17.82 -15.82 -17.33
C ALA A 176 -17.11 -14.52 -16.90
N LEU A 177 -16.09 -14.10 -17.66
CA LEU A 177 -15.26 -12.93 -17.32
C LEU A 177 -16.08 -11.66 -17.10
N GLY A 178 -17.09 -11.42 -17.94
CA GLY A 178 -17.99 -10.28 -17.78
C GLY A 178 -18.83 -10.34 -16.50
N ALA A 179 -19.22 -11.53 -16.06
CA ALA A 179 -19.93 -11.72 -14.79
C ALA A 179 -19.01 -11.47 -13.59
N SER A 180 -17.75 -11.93 -13.66
CA SER A 180 -16.74 -11.65 -12.62
C SER A 180 -16.44 -10.16 -12.48
N LEU A 181 -16.29 -9.43 -13.60
CA LEU A 181 -16.12 -7.98 -13.55
C LEU A 181 -17.34 -7.27 -12.92
N ARG A 182 -18.56 -7.75 -13.17
CA ARG A 182 -19.77 -7.24 -12.52
C ARG A 182 -19.79 -7.54 -11.02
N LEU A 183 -19.35 -8.73 -10.61
CA LEU A 183 -19.21 -9.10 -9.20
C LEU A 183 -18.15 -8.27 -8.46
N ALA A 184 -17.16 -7.71 -9.16
CA ALA A 184 -16.16 -6.82 -8.58
C ALA A 184 -16.69 -5.39 -8.33
N LEU A 185 -17.77 -4.97 -8.99
CA LEU A 185 -18.30 -3.60 -8.91
C LEU A 185 -18.61 -3.13 -7.48
N PRO A 186 -19.21 -3.93 -6.59
CA PRO A 186 -19.45 -3.51 -5.21
C PRO A 186 -18.15 -3.18 -4.45
N ALA A 187 -17.11 -4.01 -4.62
CA ALA A 187 -15.82 -3.77 -3.98
C ALA A 187 -15.17 -2.48 -4.52
N LEU A 188 -15.23 -2.28 -5.85
CA LEU A 188 -14.77 -1.04 -6.48
C LEU A 188 -15.56 0.19 -6.01
N ALA A 189 -16.87 0.07 -5.82
CA ALA A 189 -17.72 1.14 -5.32
C ALA A 189 -17.37 1.50 -3.87
N CYS A 190 -17.19 0.51 -2.98
CA CYS A 190 -16.74 0.74 -1.60
C CYS A 190 -15.38 1.45 -1.56
N GLN A 191 -14.46 0.99 -2.40
CA GLN A 191 -13.12 1.58 -2.49
C GLN A 191 -13.17 3.02 -3.01
N ALA A 192 -13.92 3.26 -4.09
CA ALA A 192 -14.11 4.59 -4.66
C ALA A 192 -14.78 5.53 -3.67
N ALA A 193 -15.83 5.08 -2.97
CA ALA A 193 -16.53 5.88 -1.95
C ALA A 193 -15.58 6.35 -0.84
N LEU A 194 -14.74 5.45 -0.32
CA LEU A 194 -13.78 5.80 0.74
C LEU A 194 -12.68 6.74 0.24
N VAL A 195 -12.14 6.51 -0.96
CA VAL A 195 -11.14 7.42 -1.55
C VAL A 195 -11.76 8.79 -1.83
N LEU A 196 -12.95 8.84 -2.41
CA LEU A 196 -13.66 10.10 -2.68
C LEU A 196 -13.98 10.85 -1.39
N LEU A 197 -14.37 10.15 -0.32
CA LEU A 197 -14.56 10.75 1.00
C LEU A 197 -13.27 11.40 1.49
N VAL A 198 -12.14 10.70 1.42
CA VAL A 198 -10.84 11.26 1.80
C VAL A 198 -10.49 12.47 0.93
N LEU A 199 -10.65 12.36 -0.40
CA LEU A 199 -10.38 13.47 -1.32
C LEU A 199 -11.28 14.68 -1.07
N ALA A 200 -12.56 14.47 -0.78
CA ALA A 200 -13.50 15.53 -0.42
C ALA A 200 -13.04 16.24 0.85
N LEU A 201 -12.72 15.50 1.91
CA LEU A 201 -12.18 16.04 3.16
C LEU A 201 -10.90 16.86 2.94
N LEU A 202 -10.05 16.45 1.99
CA LEU A 202 -8.84 17.19 1.61
C LEU A 202 -9.14 18.42 0.74
N ALA A 203 -10.14 18.37 -0.12
CA ALA A 203 -10.52 19.46 -1.02
C ALA A 203 -11.15 20.64 -0.27
N PHE A 204 -11.96 20.37 0.77
CA PHE A 204 -12.56 21.40 1.61
C PHE A 204 -11.56 22.11 2.56
N ALA A 205 -10.33 21.62 2.65
CA ALA A 205 -9.29 22.26 3.47
C ALA A 205 -8.59 23.41 2.68
N PRO A 206 -8.68 24.68 3.14
CA PRO A 206 -8.18 25.84 2.41
C PRO A 206 -6.71 25.72 1.99
N HIS A 207 -6.45 25.97 0.71
CA HIS A 207 -5.13 25.93 0.07
C HIS A 207 -4.33 27.23 0.33
N ARG A 208 -3.72 27.35 1.50
CA ARG A 208 -2.62 28.33 1.71
C ARG A 208 -1.49 27.65 2.47
N ALA A 209 -0.72 26.83 1.76
CA ALA A 209 0.50 26.23 2.29
C ALA A 209 1.70 27.00 1.74
N ARG A 210 2.32 27.84 2.58
CA ARG A 210 3.78 28.06 2.46
C ARG A 210 4.43 26.82 3.05
N ASN A 211 5.52 26.35 2.44
CA ASN A 211 6.30 25.20 2.91
C ASN A 211 6.82 25.46 4.32
N ALA A 212 6.00 25.17 5.33
CA ALA A 212 6.43 25.17 6.71
C ALA A 212 7.25 23.91 6.91
N ARG A 213 8.52 24.08 7.26
CA ARG A 213 9.33 22.96 7.74
C ARG A 213 8.69 22.47 9.03
N SER A 214 8.12 21.27 9.00
CA SER A 214 7.62 20.62 10.21
C SER A 214 8.75 20.57 11.22
N GLY A 215 8.58 21.22 12.38
CA GLY A 215 9.57 21.19 13.46
C GLY A 215 9.95 19.74 13.79
N ARG A 216 11.25 19.49 13.99
CA ARG A 216 11.76 18.16 14.35
C ARG A 216 11.19 17.75 15.71
N ARG A 217 10.12 16.96 15.70
CA ARG A 217 9.55 16.41 16.94
C ARG A 217 10.48 15.29 17.42
N ARG A 218 11.21 15.53 18.50
CA ARG A 218 11.99 14.47 19.16
C ARG A 218 11.02 13.50 19.82
N LEU A 219 11.22 12.21 19.57
CA LEU A 219 10.52 11.14 20.28
C LEU A 219 11.09 11.02 21.70
N ALA A 220 10.22 10.70 22.65
CA ALA A 220 10.65 10.21 23.95
C ALA A 220 11.48 8.92 23.79
N PRO A 221 12.45 8.64 24.68
CA PRO A 221 13.33 7.48 24.57
C PRO A 221 12.56 6.16 24.49
N VAL A 222 11.51 5.99 25.30
CA VAL A 222 10.64 4.80 25.29
C VAL A 222 9.92 4.64 23.96
N ALA A 223 9.32 5.72 23.43
CA ALA A 223 8.65 5.70 22.13
C ALA A 223 9.63 5.38 20.99
N ARG A 224 10.86 5.90 21.08
CA ARG A 224 11.93 5.60 20.13
C ARG A 224 12.32 4.13 20.15
N ALA A 225 12.48 3.54 21.33
CA ALA A 225 12.75 2.11 21.49
C ALA A 225 11.62 1.26 20.92
N ALA A 226 10.36 1.60 21.21
CA ALA A 226 9.19 0.90 20.68
C ALA A 226 9.13 0.93 19.14
N VAL A 227 9.41 2.08 18.52
CA VAL A 227 9.47 2.19 17.05
C VAL A 227 10.59 1.30 16.48
N TRP A 228 11.78 1.32 17.08
CA TRP A 228 12.88 0.43 16.64
C TRP A 228 12.54 -1.05 16.81
N ALA A 229 11.89 -1.44 17.91
CA ALA A 229 11.44 -2.80 18.13
C ALA A 229 10.42 -3.21 17.05
N CYS A 230 9.45 -2.36 16.76
CA CYS A 230 8.47 -2.59 15.69
C CYS A 230 9.14 -2.72 14.31
N LEU A 231 10.12 -1.88 13.99
CA LEU A 231 10.92 -2.00 12.75
C LEU A 231 11.72 -3.30 12.71
N GLY A 232 12.33 -3.70 13.83
CA GLY A 232 13.05 -4.96 13.95
C GLY A 232 12.15 -6.16 13.69
N VAL A 233 10.95 -6.17 14.28
CA VAL A 233 9.93 -7.20 14.03
C VAL A 233 9.48 -7.18 12.56
N ALA A 234 9.23 -6.00 11.98
CA ALA A 234 8.84 -5.88 10.58
C ALA A 234 9.89 -6.47 9.62
N VAL A 235 11.18 -6.22 9.87
CA VAL A 235 12.27 -6.79 9.05
C VAL A 235 12.41 -8.29 9.30
N LEU A 236 12.38 -8.73 10.55
CA LEU A 236 12.54 -10.14 10.89
C LEU A 236 11.43 -10.98 10.26
N VAL A 237 10.18 -10.59 10.50
CA VAL A 237 8.97 -11.31 10.08
C VAL A 237 8.66 -11.08 8.60
N GLY A 238 8.75 -9.84 8.12
CA GLY A 238 8.36 -9.49 6.75
C GLY A 238 9.45 -9.69 5.71
N THR A 239 10.72 -9.89 6.10
CA THR A 239 11.85 -9.97 5.16
C THR A 239 12.79 -11.14 5.45
N LEU A 240 13.40 -11.20 6.64
CA LEU A 240 14.47 -12.15 6.92
C LEU A 240 13.96 -13.60 6.99
N ILE A 241 12.88 -13.86 7.75
CA ILE A 241 12.29 -15.19 7.84
C ILE A 241 11.84 -15.67 6.45
N PRO A 242 11.04 -14.89 5.68
CA PRO A 242 10.68 -15.27 4.32
C PRO A 242 11.87 -15.55 3.42
N ALA A 243 12.88 -14.68 3.44
CA ALA A 243 14.09 -14.87 2.65
C ALA A 243 14.78 -16.19 3.01
N ILE A 244 15.02 -16.45 4.31
CA ILE A 244 15.70 -17.68 4.76
C ILE A 244 14.91 -18.93 4.37
N VAL A 245 13.59 -18.93 4.55
CA VAL A 245 12.74 -20.08 4.22
C VAL A 245 12.78 -20.38 2.71
N VAL A 246 12.63 -19.35 1.88
CA VAL A 246 12.62 -19.52 0.42
C VAL A 246 14.02 -19.85 -0.10
N PHE A 247 15.06 -19.13 0.32
CA PHE A 247 16.45 -19.39 -0.11
C PHE A 247 16.93 -20.79 0.25
N ARG A 248 16.53 -21.35 1.40
CA ARG A 248 16.84 -22.75 1.73
C ARG A 248 16.26 -23.72 0.70
N GLY A 249 15.01 -23.50 0.29
CA GLY A 249 14.38 -24.27 -0.79
C GLY A 249 15.05 -24.03 -2.15
N THR A 250 15.43 -22.78 -2.45
CA THR A 250 16.09 -22.41 -3.70
C THR A 250 17.48 -23.03 -3.82
N ILE A 251 18.30 -23.09 -2.76
CA ILE A 251 19.63 -23.73 -2.81
C ILE A 251 19.51 -25.22 -3.14
N GLN A 252 18.49 -25.89 -2.61
CA GLN A 252 18.19 -27.29 -2.96
C GLN A 252 17.73 -27.41 -4.42
N GLY A 253 16.94 -26.45 -4.90
CA GLY A 253 16.45 -26.38 -6.28
C GLY A 253 17.49 -25.95 -7.33
N ILE A 254 18.46 -25.09 -7.00
CA ILE A 254 19.50 -24.62 -7.94
C ILE A 254 20.37 -25.78 -8.43
N ARG A 255 20.59 -26.79 -7.59
CA ARG A 255 21.27 -28.02 -8.01
C ARG A 255 20.52 -28.77 -9.12
N LEU A 256 19.18 -28.62 -9.20
CA LEU A 256 18.31 -29.17 -10.25
C LEU A 256 18.15 -28.21 -11.44
N ILE A 257 18.17 -26.89 -11.21
CA ILE A 257 18.03 -25.86 -12.26
C ILE A 257 19.24 -25.83 -13.20
N GLY A 258 20.43 -26.20 -12.71
CA GLY A 258 21.62 -26.36 -13.55
C GLY A 258 21.43 -27.33 -14.72
N GLU A 259 20.45 -28.23 -14.64
CA GLU A 259 20.13 -29.21 -15.68
C GLU A 259 19.06 -28.70 -16.68
N VAL A 260 18.37 -27.59 -16.38
CA VAL A 260 17.20 -27.13 -17.15
C VAL A 260 17.36 -25.64 -17.53
N PHE A 261 18.04 -25.40 -18.66
CA PHE A 261 18.33 -24.06 -19.19
C PHE A 261 17.07 -23.22 -19.49
N THR A 262 15.93 -23.86 -19.75
CA THR A 262 14.64 -23.20 -20.01
C THR A 262 14.14 -22.39 -18.82
N LEU A 263 14.30 -22.88 -17.58
CA LEU A 263 13.90 -22.16 -16.37
C LEU A 263 14.70 -20.87 -16.18
N LEU A 264 16.01 -20.90 -16.48
CA LEU A 264 16.85 -19.71 -16.39
C LEU A 264 16.44 -18.64 -17.40
N ARG A 265 16.07 -19.06 -18.62
CA ARG A 265 15.55 -18.16 -19.65
C ARG A 265 14.22 -17.52 -19.23
N GLU A 266 13.29 -18.28 -18.69
CA GLU A 266 11.99 -17.75 -18.21
C GLU A 266 12.16 -16.76 -17.05
N VAL A 267 13.04 -17.06 -16.09
CA VAL A 267 13.37 -16.14 -14.98
C VAL A 267 14.04 -14.87 -15.51
N GLY A 268 14.98 -15.01 -16.44
CA GLY A 268 15.66 -13.89 -17.08
C GLY A 268 14.69 -12.99 -17.85
N ALA A 269 13.80 -13.56 -18.64
CA ALA A 269 12.76 -12.84 -19.36
C ALA A 269 11.82 -12.10 -18.38
N SER A 270 11.35 -12.79 -17.34
CA SER A 270 10.49 -12.20 -16.30
C SER A 270 11.16 -11.02 -15.59
N ALA A 271 12.47 -11.14 -15.27
CA ALA A 271 13.24 -10.06 -14.67
C ALA A 271 13.41 -8.88 -15.62
N ALA A 272 13.66 -9.12 -16.91
CA ALA A 272 13.75 -8.08 -17.93
C ALA A 272 12.42 -7.32 -18.08
N PHE A 273 11.28 -8.02 -18.14
CA PHE A 273 9.96 -7.39 -18.19
C PHE A 273 9.66 -6.57 -16.92
N ALA A 274 10.03 -7.10 -15.74
CA ALA A 274 9.88 -6.36 -14.49
C ALA A 274 10.71 -5.07 -14.47
N LEU A 275 11.95 -5.11 -14.98
CA LEU A 275 12.81 -3.93 -15.11
C LEU A 275 12.24 -2.89 -16.07
N VAL A 276 11.77 -3.33 -17.25
CA VAL A 276 11.15 -2.43 -18.24
C VAL A 276 9.86 -1.81 -17.67
N GLY A 277 9.01 -2.62 -17.03
CA GLY A 277 7.79 -2.15 -16.38
C GLY A 277 8.07 -1.15 -15.26
N ALA A 278 9.08 -1.43 -14.41
CA ALA A 278 9.52 -0.51 -13.36
C ALA A 278 10.07 0.81 -13.94
N GLY A 279 10.86 0.74 -15.01
CA GLY A 279 11.37 1.91 -15.73
C GLY A 279 10.24 2.76 -16.31
N ALA A 280 9.27 2.13 -17.00
CA ALA A 280 8.11 2.80 -17.55
C ALA A 280 7.26 3.47 -16.44
N ALA A 281 7.02 2.79 -15.33
CA ALA A 281 6.31 3.34 -14.19
C ALA A 281 7.04 4.54 -13.57
N TYR A 282 8.37 4.47 -13.43
CA TYR A 282 9.20 5.58 -12.96
C TYR A 282 9.11 6.81 -13.88
N LEU A 283 9.23 6.60 -15.19
CA LEU A 283 9.13 7.66 -16.18
C LEU A 283 7.73 8.29 -16.20
N ALA A 284 6.68 7.46 -16.13
CA ALA A 284 5.29 7.92 -16.06
C ALA A 284 5.03 8.74 -14.80
N ALA A 285 5.54 8.31 -13.64
CA ALA A 285 5.44 9.06 -12.39
C ALA A 285 6.19 10.40 -12.48
N GLY A 286 7.38 10.41 -13.08
CA GLY A 286 8.15 11.63 -13.34
C GLY A 286 7.44 12.61 -14.28
N ALA A 287 6.85 12.11 -15.37
CA ALA A 287 6.05 12.89 -16.31
C ALA A 287 4.79 13.46 -15.63
N ALA A 288 4.08 12.64 -14.86
CA ALA A 288 2.91 13.06 -14.08
C ALA A 288 3.27 14.18 -13.09
N LEU A 289 4.38 14.06 -12.37
CA LEU A 289 4.82 15.09 -11.42
C LEU A 289 5.19 16.41 -12.11
N ARG A 290 5.88 16.34 -13.25
CA ARG A 290 6.19 17.53 -14.08
C ARG A 290 4.91 18.17 -14.60
N PHE A 291 3.96 17.35 -15.05
CA PHE A 291 2.67 17.81 -15.53
C PHE A 291 1.90 18.49 -14.41
N VAL A 292 1.73 17.86 -13.24
CA VAL A 292 1.08 18.43 -12.04
C VAL A 292 1.70 19.78 -11.64
N ARG A 293 3.04 19.90 -11.66
CA ARG A 293 3.73 21.16 -11.34
C ARG A 293 3.42 22.28 -12.34
N ARG A 294 3.34 21.96 -13.64
CA ARG A 294 2.96 22.92 -14.70
C ARG A 294 1.46 23.24 -14.66
N ALA A 295 0.66 22.21 -14.40
CA ALA A 295 -0.80 22.16 -14.30
C ALA A 295 -1.36 22.89 -13.09
N ALA A 296 -0.59 23.09 -12.02
CA ALA A 296 -1.02 23.80 -10.83
C ALA A 296 -1.54 25.23 -11.11
N ARG A 297 -1.33 25.78 -12.32
CA ARG A 297 -1.93 27.03 -12.81
C ARG A 297 -3.31 26.88 -13.49
N ARG A 298 -3.76 25.67 -13.86
CA ARG A 298 -5.06 25.40 -14.51
C ARG A 298 -5.76 24.16 -13.91
N ARG A 299 -6.93 24.35 -13.28
CA ARG A 299 -7.73 23.29 -12.61
C ARG A 299 -8.01 22.03 -13.46
N ARG A 300 -8.04 22.14 -14.80
CA ARG A 300 -8.33 21.01 -15.72
C ARG A 300 -7.17 20.00 -15.88
N ALA A 301 -5.97 20.33 -15.41
CA ALA A 301 -4.79 19.51 -15.69
C ALA A 301 -4.48 18.44 -14.61
N LEU A 302 -5.47 18.11 -13.76
CA LEU A 302 -5.44 17.01 -12.81
C LEU A 302 -6.00 15.68 -13.37
N VAL A 303 -6.60 15.69 -14.56
CA VAL A 303 -7.19 14.49 -15.17
C VAL A 303 -6.12 13.46 -15.54
N LEU A 304 -5.02 13.89 -16.17
CA LEU A 304 -3.93 13.02 -16.58
C LEU A 304 -3.25 12.27 -15.40
N PRO A 305 -2.81 12.93 -14.31
CA PRO A 305 -2.22 12.24 -13.17
C PRO A 305 -3.24 11.32 -12.47
N PHE A 306 -4.53 11.70 -12.45
CA PHE A 306 -5.57 10.81 -11.93
C PHE A 306 -5.71 9.55 -12.78
N ALA A 307 -5.78 9.69 -14.11
CA ALA A 307 -5.86 8.57 -15.05
C ALA A 307 -4.67 7.60 -14.91
N LEU A 308 -3.45 8.12 -14.70
CA LEU A 308 -2.26 7.30 -14.46
C LEU A 308 -2.30 6.53 -13.14
N CYS A 309 -3.06 7.00 -12.15
CA CYS A 309 -3.24 6.30 -10.88
C CYS A 309 -4.35 5.23 -10.93
N VAL A 310 -5.30 5.32 -11.88
CA VAL A 310 -6.46 4.41 -11.97
C VAL A 310 -6.07 2.93 -11.96
N PRO A 311 -5.08 2.45 -12.72
CA PRO A 311 -4.71 1.03 -12.70
C PRO A 311 -4.24 0.57 -11.31
N GLY A 312 -3.49 1.43 -10.61
CA GLY A 312 -3.02 1.15 -9.25
C GLY A 312 -4.12 1.20 -8.19
N LEU A 313 -5.24 1.87 -8.47
CA LEU A 313 -6.42 1.83 -7.61
C LEU A 313 -7.11 0.46 -7.70
N VAL A 314 -7.17 -0.14 -8.88
CA VAL A 314 -8.02 -1.31 -9.14
C VAL A 314 -7.44 -2.62 -8.56
N GLY A 315 -6.13 -2.66 -8.26
CA GLY A 315 -5.45 -3.83 -7.69
C GLY A 315 -5.01 -4.85 -8.75
N SER A 316 -4.03 -5.69 -8.42
CA SER A 316 -3.36 -6.57 -9.40
C SER A 316 -4.30 -7.60 -10.05
N LEU A 317 -5.21 -8.20 -9.27
CA LEU A 317 -6.19 -9.17 -9.76
C LEU A 317 -7.09 -8.57 -10.84
N LEU A 318 -7.73 -7.43 -10.54
CA LEU A 318 -8.66 -6.81 -11.47
C LEU A 318 -7.94 -6.22 -12.69
N VAL A 319 -6.73 -5.69 -12.51
CA VAL A 319 -5.87 -5.30 -13.65
C VAL A 319 -5.61 -6.52 -14.55
N GLY A 320 -5.29 -7.67 -13.97
CA GLY A 320 -5.11 -8.93 -14.71
C GLY A 320 -6.38 -9.37 -15.46
N LEU A 321 -7.54 -9.34 -14.80
CA LEU A 321 -8.82 -9.69 -15.43
C LEU A 321 -9.22 -8.71 -16.54
N ILE A 322 -8.98 -7.42 -16.37
CA ILE A 322 -9.22 -6.41 -17.40
C ILE A 322 -8.27 -6.63 -18.58
N LEU A 323 -6.99 -6.89 -18.32
CA LEU A 323 -6.00 -7.19 -19.37
C LEU A 323 -6.43 -8.43 -20.17
N LEU A 324 -6.84 -9.50 -19.49
CA LEU A 324 -7.38 -10.70 -20.12
C LEU A 324 -8.62 -10.37 -20.97
N ALA A 325 -9.53 -9.54 -20.46
CA ALA A 325 -10.70 -9.10 -21.23
C ALA A 325 -10.31 -8.31 -22.48
N VAL A 326 -9.28 -7.47 -22.40
CA VAL A 326 -8.74 -6.71 -23.53
C VAL A 326 -8.19 -7.65 -24.60
N PHE A 327 -7.44 -8.69 -24.22
CA PHE A 327 -6.91 -9.68 -25.17
C PHE A 327 -7.99 -10.57 -25.81
N GLN A 328 -9.18 -10.67 -25.22
CA GLN A 328 -10.31 -11.37 -25.83
C GLN A 328 -10.97 -10.57 -26.97
N PHE A 329 -10.65 -9.28 -27.15
CA PHE A 329 -11.18 -8.50 -28.27
C PHE A 329 -10.58 -8.94 -29.60
N PRO A 330 -11.39 -9.05 -30.68
CA PRO A 330 -10.93 -9.56 -31.99
C PRO A 330 -9.71 -8.82 -32.56
N ALA A 331 -9.60 -7.51 -32.32
CA ALA A 331 -8.49 -6.69 -32.81
C ALA A 331 -7.15 -6.93 -32.10
N VAL A 332 -7.18 -7.42 -30.86
CA VAL A 332 -5.99 -7.61 -30.00
C VAL A 332 -5.67 -9.10 -29.83
N ARG A 333 -6.62 -9.99 -30.14
CA ARG A 333 -6.47 -11.45 -30.11
C ARG A 333 -5.23 -11.97 -30.84
N PRO A 334 -4.79 -11.43 -31.99
CA PRO A 334 -3.56 -11.88 -32.64
C PRO A 334 -2.28 -11.71 -31.79
N LEU A 335 -2.30 -10.79 -30.82
CA LEU A 335 -1.20 -10.55 -29.88
C LEU A 335 -1.21 -11.51 -28.68
N TYR A 336 -2.27 -12.31 -28.52
CA TYR A 336 -2.36 -13.31 -27.44
C TYR A 336 -1.44 -14.50 -27.71
N ASP A 337 -1.37 -14.93 -28.98
CA ASP A 337 -0.60 -16.11 -29.42
C ASP A 337 0.84 -15.78 -29.84
N THR A 338 1.33 -14.54 -29.62
CA THR A 338 2.72 -14.21 -29.94
C THR A 338 3.65 -14.92 -28.96
N PRO A 339 4.53 -15.84 -29.43
CA PRO A 339 5.48 -16.49 -28.55
C PRO A 339 6.47 -15.45 -28.01
N LEU A 340 6.60 -15.41 -26.68
CA LEU A 340 7.64 -14.65 -25.96
C LEU A 340 8.90 -15.51 -25.75
#